data_AF-A0A952GJE7-F1
#
_entry.id   AF-A0A952GJE7-F1
#
_cell.length_a   1.000
_cell.length_b   1.000
_cell.length_c   1.000
_cell.angle_alpha   90.00
_cell.angle_beta   90.00
_cell.angle_gamma   90.00
#
_symmetry.space_group_name_H-M   'P 1'
#
loop_
_entity.id
_entity.type
_entity.pdbx_description
1 polymer ?
#
loop_
_entity_poly.entity_id
_entity_poly.type
_entity_poly.pdbx_seq_one_letter_code
_entity_poly.pdbx_strand_id
1 'polypeptide(L)'
;MTLRVSGDAKAIEAFDQDRLKTISDRARTHGATKHHFYGSDSEVLVIDEWPDEASFQAFFDASPDIKELMDSAGVTSQPSIEFWRPLDTQDAID
;
A
#
# COMPACT_ATOMS: atom_id res chain seq x y z
N MET A 1 -1.56 -7.20 5.03
CA MET A 1 -1.43 -7.27 3.56
C MET A 1 -0.08 -6.70 3.17
N THR A 2 0.60 -7.31 2.20
CA THR A 2 1.78 -6.71 1.59
C THR A 2 1.57 -6.53 0.09
N LEU A 3 2.01 -5.40 -0.46
CA LEU A 3 2.10 -5.17 -1.90
C LEU A 3 3.56 -4.92 -2.26
N ARG A 4 4.06 -5.63 -3.27
CA ARG A 4 5.42 -5.50 -3.79
C ARG A 4 5.40 -5.21 -5.27
N VAL A 5 6.19 -4.25 -5.72
CA VAL A 5 6.23 -3.86 -7.12
C VAL A 5 7.57 -3.22 -7.50
N SER A 6 8.03 -3.46 -8.72
CA SER A 6 9.15 -2.71 -9.29
C SER A 6 8.72 -1.28 -9.60
N GLY A 7 9.48 -0.30 -9.10
CA GLY A 7 9.16 1.12 -9.28
C GLY A 7 10.18 2.02 -8.58
N ASP A 8 10.14 3.31 -8.92
CA ASP A 8 11.00 4.33 -8.35
C ASP A 8 10.41 4.86 -7.02
N ALA A 9 11.04 4.49 -5.91
CA ALA A 9 10.64 4.96 -4.59
C ALA A 9 10.73 6.50 -4.45
N LYS A 10 11.67 7.16 -5.13
CA LYS A 10 11.81 8.62 -5.08
C LYS A 10 10.66 9.32 -5.80
N ALA A 11 10.10 8.69 -6.83
CA ALA A 11 8.92 9.19 -7.51
C ALA A 11 7.67 9.11 -6.59
N ILE A 12 7.56 8.07 -5.75
CA ILE A 12 6.52 7.99 -4.72
C ILE A 12 6.68 9.12 -3.69
N GLU A 13 7.90 9.35 -3.20
CA GLU A 13 8.19 10.44 -2.24
C GLU A 13 7.91 11.83 -2.84
N ALA A 14 8.18 12.02 -4.13
CA ALA A 14 7.94 13.26 -4.85
C ALA A 14 6.49 13.44 -5.33
N PHE A 15 5.63 12.43 -5.16
CA PHE A 15 4.23 12.51 -5.55
C PHE A 15 3.48 13.57 -4.72
N ASP A 16 2.33 14.01 -5.22
CA ASP A 16 1.48 14.98 -4.54
C ASP A 16 1.02 14.47 -3.17
N GLN A 17 1.51 15.13 -2.11
CA GLN A 17 1.27 14.73 -0.73
C GLN A 17 -0.19 14.89 -0.28
N ASP A 18 -0.93 15.85 -0.86
CA ASP A 18 -2.36 16.03 -0.56
C ASP A 18 -3.19 14.91 -1.20
N ARG A 19 -2.76 14.42 -2.36
CA ARG A 19 -3.34 13.22 -2.98
C ARG A 19 -3.04 11.95 -2.18
N LEU A 20 -1.80 11.76 -1.71
CA LEU A 20 -1.46 10.65 -0.82
C LEU A 20 -2.29 10.69 0.46
N LYS A 21 -2.49 11.88 1.03
CA LYS A 21 -3.37 12.08 2.18
C LYS A 21 -4.81 11.66 1.85
N THR A 22 -5.34 12.05 0.70
CA THR A 22 -6.69 11.66 0.27
C THR A 22 -6.84 10.14 0.12
N ILE A 23 -5.84 9.47 -0.46
CA ILE A 23 -5.81 8.01 -0.57
C ILE A 23 -5.81 7.35 0.81
N SER A 24 -4.96 7.82 1.73
CA SER A 24 -4.88 7.26 3.09
C SER A 24 -6.12 7.54 3.95
N ASP A 25 -6.77 8.71 3.81
CA ASP A 25 -8.04 9.02 4.47
C ASP A 25 -9.15 8.07 3.99
N ARG A 26 -9.18 7.75 2.68
CA ARG A 26 -10.08 6.75 2.12
C ARG A 26 -9.77 5.36 2.65
N ALA A 27 -8.51 4.93 2.65
CA ALA A 27 -8.10 3.64 3.23
C ALA A 27 -8.59 3.49 4.68
N ARG A 28 -8.44 4.53 5.51
CA ARG A 28 -8.92 4.54 6.89
C ARG A 28 -10.44 4.42 6.99
N THR A 29 -11.18 5.08 6.10
CA THR A 29 -12.65 4.98 6.04
C THR A 29 -13.11 3.56 5.71
N HIS A 30 -12.30 2.82 4.94
CA HIS A 30 -12.53 1.40 4.63
C HIS A 30 -11.93 0.43 5.67
N GLY A 31 -11.33 0.94 6.76
CA GLY A 31 -10.91 0.12 7.89
C GLY A 31 -9.40 -0.12 8.02
N ALA A 32 -8.54 0.42 7.14
CA ALA A 32 -7.10 0.28 7.32
C ALA A 32 -6.63 0.89 8.65
N THR A 33 -5.83 0.15 9.41
CA THR A 33 -5.30 0.56 10.72
C THR A 33 -3.82 0.94 10.67
N LYS A 34 -3.05 0.31 9.78
CA LYS A 34 -1.65 0.64 9.51
C LYS A 34 -1.41 0.66 8.01
N HIS A 35 -0.51 1.54 7.59
CA HIS A 35 -0.10 1.71 6.20
C HIS A 35 1.30 2.32 6.16
N HIS A 36 2.25 1.60 5.59
CA HIS A 36 3.65 2.03 5.51
C HIS A 36 4.27 1.70 4.16
N PHE A 37 4.91 2.69 3.55
CA PHE A 37 5.76 2.52 2.39
C PHE A 37 7.21 2.23 2.82
N TYR A 38 7.85 1.34 2.06
CA TYR A 38 9.26 1.04 2.11
C TYR A 38 9.80 1.03 0.67
N GLY A 39 11.01 1.56 0.49
CA GLY A 39 11.67 1.63 -0.81
C GLY A 39 13.06 0.99 -0.79
N SER A 40 13.43 0.42 -1.92
CA SER A 40 14.81 0.10 -2.30
C SER A 40 15.14 0.83 -3.60
N ASP A 41 16.34 0.60 -4.16
CA ASP A 41 16.74 1.22 -5.43
C ASP A 41 15.85 0.81 -6.63
N SER A 42 15.14 -0.32 -6.56
CA SER A 42 14.37 -0.87 -7.70
C SER A 42 12.97 -1.36 -7.36
N GLU A 43 12.59 -1.34 -6.08
CA GLU A 43 11.35 -1.95 -5.60
C GLU A 43 10.71 -1.11 -4.52
N VAL A 44 9.37 -1.05 -4.56
CA VAL A 44 8.51 -0.48 -3.53
C VAL A 44 7.76 -1.62 -2.84
N LEU A 45 7.77 -1.58 -1.51
CA LEU A 45 6.99 -2.47 -0.64
C LEU A 45 6.00 -1.61 0.16
N VAL A 46 4.75 -2.05 0.21
CA VAL A 46 3.71 -1.49 1.07
C VAL A 46 3.28 -2.55 2.06
N ILE A 47 3.21 -2.19 3.34
CA ILE A 47 2.69 -3.05 4.40
C ILE A 47 1.48 -2.36 5.03
N ASP A 48 0.35 -3.08 4.98
CA ASP A 48 -0.89 -2.60 5.54
C ASP A 48 -1.51 -3.59 6.52
N GLU A 49 -2.22 -3.05 7.50
CA GLU A 49 -3.15 -3.82 8.33
C GLU A 49 -4.59 -3.45 7.98
N TRP A 50 -5.35 -4.47 7.63
CA TRP A 50 -6.76 -4.40 7.25
C TRP A 50 -7.56 -5.39 8.12
N PRO A 51 -8.83 -5.12 8.42
CA PRO A 51 -9.68 -6.06 9.15
C PRO A 51 -9.91 -7.35 8.36
N ASP A 52 -9.99 -7.26 7.03
CA ASP A 52 -10.12 -8.38 6.12
C ASP A 52 -9.72 -7.98 4.68
N GLU A 53 -9.59 -8.98 3.80
CA GLU A 53 -9.27 -8.80 2.38
C GLU A 53 -10.36 -8.04 1.62
N ALA A 54 -11.64 -8.25 1.96
CA ALA A 54 -12.76 -7.58 1.30
C ALA A 54 -12.73 -6.06 1.51
N SER A 55 -12.28 -5.62 2.69
CA SER A 55 -12.12 -4.20 3.03
C SER A 55 -11.02 -3.54 2.20
N PHE A 56 -9.88 -4.23 2.01
CA PHE A 56 -8.84 -3.78 1.09
C PHE A 56 -9.37 -3.69 -0.35
N GLN A 57 -10.06 -4.72 -0.83
CA GLN A 57 -10.56 -4.73 -2.21
C GLN A 57 -11.56 -3.58 -2.45
N ALA A 58 -12.49 -3.36 -1.51
CA ALA A 58 -13.44 -2.26 -1.59
C ALA A 58 -12.73 -0.88 -1.61
N PHE A 59 -11.66 -0.72 -0.83
CA PHE A 59 -10.82 0.47 -0.88
C PHE A 59 -10.13 0.63 -2.24
N PHE A 60 -9.51 -0.44 -2.74
CA PHE A 60 -8.72 -0.42 -3.96
C PHE A 60 -9.61 -0.08 -5.17
N ASP A 61 -10.79 -0.68 -5.25
CA ASP A 61 -11.80 -0.40 -6.28
C ASP A 61 -12.31 1.06 -6.20
N ALA A 62 -12.37 1.63 -4.99
CA ALA A 62 -12.77 3.01 -4.76
C ALA A 62 -11.65 4.05 -4.95
N SER A 63 -10.43 3.62 -5.29
CA SER A 63 -9.22 4.46 -5.35
C SER A 63 -8.54 4.45 -6.72
N PRO A 64 -9.20 4.98 -7.77
CA PRO A 64 -8.64 4.99 -9.14
C PRO A 64 -7.35 5.81 -9.26
N ASP A 65 -7.11 6.73 -8.33
CA ASP A 65 -5.91 7.55 -8.20
C ASP A 65 -4.65 6.76 -7.82
N ILE A 66 -4.79 5.53 -7.30
CA ILE A 66 -3.65 4.62 -7.09
C ILE A 66 -2.96 4.29 -8.42
N LYS A 67 -3.73 4.20 -9.52
CA LYS A 67 -3.13 3.94 -10.83
C LYS A 67 -2.19 5.06 -11.25
N GLU A 68 -2.57 6.32 -11.03
CA GLU A 68 -1.70 7.46 -11.37
C GLU A 68 -0.44 7.51 -10.51
N LEU A 69 -0.54 7.13 -9.24
CA LEU A 69 0.62 6.97 -8.36
C LEU A 69 1.57 5.89 -8.92
N MET A 70 1.05 4.71 -9.26
CA MET A 70 1.84 3.62 -9.86
C MET A 70 2.50 4.04 -11.17
N ASP A 71 1.76 4.71 -12.06
CA ASP A 71 2.28 5.20 -13.34
C ASP A 71 3.40 6.23 -13.11
N SER A 72 3.24 7.14 -12.13
CA SER A 72 4.27 8.14 -11.78
C SER A 72 5.57 7.51 -11.27
N ALA A 73 5.46 6.35 -10.62
CA ALA A 73 6.61 5.58 -10.12
C ALA A 73 7.22 4.65 -11.17
N GLY A 74 6.74 4.71 -12.42
CA GLY A 74 7.25 3.87 -13.51
C GLY A 74 6.97 2.39 -13.32
N VAL A 75 5.91 2.05 -12.57
CA VAL A 75 5.47 0.66 -12.41
C VAL A 75 5.02 0.13 -13.77
N THR A 76 5.69 -0.92 -14.24
CA THR A 76 5.40 -1.56 -15.54
C THR A 76 4.92 -3.00 -15.41
N SER A 77 5.10 -3.62 -14.24
CA SER A 77 4.64 -4.96 -13.93
C SER A 77 3.47 -4.93 -12.96
N GLN A 78 2.67 -6.00 -12.97
CA GLN A 78 1.61 -6.16 -11.99
C GLN A 78 2.21 -6.28 -10.58
N PRO A 79 1.70 -5.54 -9.58
CA PRO A 79 2.11 -5.72 -8.20
C PRO A 79 1.77 -7.12 -7.68
N SER A 80 2.65 -7.68 -6.87
CA SER A 80 2.37 -8.89 -6.08
C SER A 80 1.69 -8.48 -4.78
N ILE A 81 0.45 -8.94 -4.57
CA ILE A 81 -0.34 -8.69 -3.35
C ILE A 81 -0.49 -10.01 -2.58
N GLU A 82 -0.25 -9.97 -1.27
CA GLU A 82 -0.38 -11.13 -0.39
C GLU A 82 -1.07 -10.76 0.93
N PHE A 83 -1.96 -11.64 1.40
CA PHE A 83 -2.68 -11.49 2.67
C PHE A 83 -2.15 -12.45 3.72
N TRP A 84 -1.47 -11.89 4.70
CA TRP A 84 -0.86 -12.64 5.78
C TRP A 84 -1.81 -12.70 6.98
N ARG A 85 -1.89 -13.87 7.59
CA ARG A 85 -2.46 -14.01 8.95
C ARG A 85 -1.35 -13.76 9.98
N PRO A 86 -1.64 -13.07 11.10
CA PRO A 86 -0.70 -13.00 12.20
C PRO A 86 -0.41 -14.41 12.73
N LEU A 87 0.81 -14.60 13.22
CA LEU A 87 1.19 -15.79 13.97
C LEU A 87 1.11 -15.46 15.46
N ASP A 88 0.66 -16.41 16.26
CA ASP A 88 0.69 -16.31 17.71
C ASP A 88 2.07 -16.77 18.20
N THR A 89 2.98 -15.81 18.38
CA THR A 89 4.38 -16.05 18.75
C THR A 89 4.79 -15.18 19.94
N GLN A 90 5.74 -15.67 20.75
CA GLN A 90 6.17 -14.98 21.97
C GLN A 90 7.16 -13.83 21.71
N ASP A 91 7.61 -13.65 20.47
CA ASP A 91 8.51 -12.58 20.04
C ASP A 91 7.77 -11.36 19.47
N ALA A 92 6.43 -11.37 19.48
CA ALA A 92 5.62 -10.21 19.10
C ALA A 92 5.94 -9.00 20.01
N ILE A 93 6.11 -7.83 19.39
CA ILE A 93 6.36 -6.55 20.07
C ILE A 93 5.24 -5.60 19.63
N ASP A 94 4.44 -5.13 20.60
CA ASP A 94 3.33 -4.19 20.41
C ASP A 94 3.74 -2.72 20.61
#